data_AF-A0A2E1S887-F1
#
_entry.id   AF-A0A2E1S887-F1
#
_cell.length_a   1.000
_cell.length_b   1.000
_cell.length_c   1.000
_cell.angle_alpha   90.00
_cell.angle_beta   90.00
_cell.angle_gamma   90.00
#
_symmetry.space_group_name_H-M   'P 1'
#
loop_
_entity.id
_entity.type
_entity.pdbx_description
1 polymer ?
#
loop_
_entity_poly.entity_id
_entity_poly.type
_entity_poly.pdbx_seq_one_letter_code
_entity_poly.pdbx_strand_id
1 'polypeptide(L)'
;MNLFNDKDGKFKRLTKIILDIEKQKHILSWAHTTIQSCLWNLEKSPNLEKFDLEMIAKDLRENLNKKEDAQAKIQDLQFGTLKAEMTILKLGSQTHALLRQVEDIKKKAGIDNLWKHEEDKRLNEHFKKHPEDVGTLHITENSMTFDFSKNKK
;
A
#
# COMPACT_ATOMS: atom_id res chain seq x y z
N MET A 1 0.11 -4.06 23.99
CA MET A 1 -0.96 -3.15 23.51
C MET A 1 -1.74 -3.87 22.42
N ASN A 2 -3.01 -4.21 22.65
CA ASN A 2 -3.88 -4.79 21.63
C ASN A 2 -4.52 -3.68 20.79
N LEU A 3 -3.70 -2.88 20.10
CA LEU A 3 -4.15 -1.69 19.35
C LEU A 3 -5.19 -2.03 18.27
N PHE A 4 -5.07 -3.22 17.69
CA PHE A 4 -5.90 -3.73 16.59
C PHE A 4 -6.99 -4.72 17.04
N ASN A 5 -7.13 -4.97 18.34
CA ASN A 5 -8.15 -5.89 18.89
C ASN A 5 -8.96 -5.19 19.98
N ASP A 6 -9.29 -3.93 19.72
CA ASP A 6 -10.03 -3.07 20.63
C ASP A 6 -11.54 -3.23 20.44
N LYS A 7 -12.13 -4.07 21.29
CA LYS A 7 -13.57 -4.33 21.30
C LYS A 7 -14.40 -3.10 21.70
N ASP A 8 -13.80 -2.15 22.42
CA ASP A 8 -14.47 -0.97 22.96
C ASP A 8 -14.39 0.24 22.00
N GLY A 9 -13.67 0.11 20.88
CA GLY A 9 -13.56 1.12 19.82
C GLY A 9 -12.77 2.39 20.19
N LYS A 10 -12.23 2.47 21.40
CA LYS A 10 -11.38 3.54 21.93
C LYS A 10 -10.18 3.90 21.04
N PHE A 11 -9.56 2.93 20.38
CA PHE A 11 -8.39 3.06 19.52
C PHE A 11 -8.73 2.99 18.03
N LYS A 12 -10.01 3.01 17.67
CA LYS A 12 -10.45 2.90 16.26
C LYS A 12 -9.89 4.03 15.40
N ARG A 13 -9.90 5.27 15.92
CA ARG A 13 -9.36 6.44 15.21
C ARG A 13 -7.84 6.38 15.10
N LEU A 14 -7.15 6.00 16.18
CA LEU A 14 -5.71 5.77 16.18
C LEU A 14 -5.29 4.71 15.14
N THR A 15 -6.02 3.59 15.11
CA THR A 15 -5.81 2.50 14.16
C THR A 15 -5.98 2.97 12.72
N LYS A 16 -7.04 3.75 12.44
CA LYS A 16 -7.27 4.33 11.12
C LYS A 16 -6.12 5.25 10.69
N ILE A 17 -5.63 6.11 11.58
CA ILE A 17 -4.50 7.00 11.29
C ILE A 17 -3.24 6.18 10.96
N ILE A 18 -2.97 5.10 11.71
CA ILE A 18 -1.85 4.21 11.44
C ILE A 18 -1.99 3.53 10.07
N LEU A 19 -3.19 3.04 9.74
CA LEU A 19 -3.47 2.45 8.42
C LEU A 19 -3.32 3.47 7.29
N ASP A 20 -3.76 4.71 7.49
CA ASP A 20 -3.59 5.79 6.51
C ASP A 20 -2.10 6.11 6.30
N ILE A 21 -1.28 6.11 7.36
CA ILE A 21 0.19 6.23 7.25
C ILE A 21 0.78 5.06 6.47
N GLU A 22 0.38 3.82 6.78
CA GLU A 22 0.86 2.61 6.07
C GLU A 22 0.45 2.62 4.59
N LYS A 23 -0.74 3.12 4.26
CA LYS A 23 -1.18 3.34 2.88
C LYS A 23 -0.28 4.34 2.16
N GLN A 24 0.02 5.49 2.77
CA GLN A 24 0.90 6.48 2.15
C GLN A 24 2.33 5.93 1.99
N LYS A 25 2.84 5.16 2.96
CA LYS A 25 4.14 4.47 2.82
C LYS A 25 4.13 3.49 1.65
N HIS A 26 3.04 2.76 1.44
CA HIS A 26 2.91 1.86 0.30
C HIS A 26 2.94 2.61 -1.04
N ILE A 27 2.17 3.70 -1.16
CA ILE A 27 2.18 4.58 -2.35
C ILE A 27 3.58 5.13 -2.61
N LEU A 28 4.26 5.60 -1.56
CA LEU A 28 5.62 6.12 -1.63
C LEU A 28 6.60 5.07 -2.16
N SER A 29 6.55 3.85 -1.62
CA SER A 29 7.40 2.74 -2.05
C SER A 29 7.12 2.33 -3.50
N TRP A 30 5.85 2.30 -3.89
CA TRP A 30 5.44 1.94 -5.25
C TRP A 30 5.88 3.00 -6.26
N ALA A 31 5.62 4.28 -5.97
CA ALA A 31 6.08 5.40 -6.79
C ALA A 31 7.61 5.39 -6.95
N HIS A 32 8.35 5.12 -5.87
CA HIS A 32 9.81 4.99 -5.95
C HIS A 32 10.24 3.85 -6.87
N THR A 33 9.61 2.68 -6.76
CA THR A 33 9.91 1.52 -7.62
C THR A 33 9.65 1.84 -9.09
N THR A 34 8.53 2.47 -9.41
CA THR A 34 8.19 2.87 -10.78
C THR A 34 9.17 3.90 -11.32
N ILE A 35 9.60 4.88 -10.51
CA ILE A 35 10.65 5.84 -10.90
C ILE A 35 11.95 5.10 -11.24
N GLN A 36 12.40 4.16 -10.40
CA GLN A 36 13.62 3.39 -10.67
C GLN A 36 13.51 2.57 -11.95
N SER A 37 12.35 1.97 -12.22
CA SER A 37 12.11 1.26 -13.48
C SER A 37 12.18 2.18 -14.70
N CYS A 38 11.62 3.39 -14.59
CA CYS A 38 11.69 4.38 -15.66
C CYS A 38 13.14 4.81 -15.92
N LEU A 39 13.91 5.10 -14.87
CA LEU A 39 15.32 5.46 -14.97
C LEU A 39 16.14 4.33 -15.59
N TRP A 40 15.92 3.09 -15.16
CA TRP A 40 16.57 1.91 -15.74
C TRP A 40 16.31 1.79 -17.23
N ASN A 41 15.07 1.99 -17.68
CA ASN A 41 14.73 1.94 -19.09
C ASN A 41 15.45 3.03 -19.89
N LEU A 42 15.53 4.25 -19.35
CA LEU A 42 16.29 5.36 -19.97
C LEU A 42 17.79 5.07 -20.04
N GLU A 43 18.36 4.42 -19.02
CA GLU A 43 19.79 4.09 -18.97
C GLU A 43 20.17 2.92 -19.90
N LYS A 44 19.29 1.93 -20.04
CA LYS A 44 19.60 0.67 -20.75
C LYS A 44 19.13 0.64 -22.20
N SER A 45 18.28 1.57 -22.60
CA SER A 45 17.68 1.57 -23.94
C SER A 45 18.26 2.72 -24.78
N PRO A 46 19.34 2.49 -25.55
CA PRO A 46 20.07 3.57 -26.23
C PRO A 46 19.30 4.21 -27.38
N ASN A 47 18.25 3.56 -27.91
CA ASN A 47 17.50 3.99 -29.09
C ASN A 47 15.99 4.06 -28.82
N LEU A 48 15.59 4.64 -27.68
CA LEU A 48 14.17 4.87 -27.41
C LEU A 48 13.58 5.82 -28.44
N GLU A 49 12.42 5.47 -28.97
CA GLU A 49 11.69 6.36 -29.86
C GLU A 49 11.14 7.55 -29.07
N LYS A 50 10.86 8.65 -29.78
CA LYS A 50 10.32 9.86 -29.17
C LYS A 50 9.05 9.58 -28.36
N PHE A 51 8.18 8.71 -28.87
CA PHE A 51 6.95 8.32 -28.18
C PHE A 51 7.23 7.63 -26.84
N ASP A 52 8.17 6.68 -26.80
CA ASP A 52 8.56 5.98 -25.58
C ASP A 52 9.18 6.94 -24.55
N LEU A 53 10.03 7.87 -25.01
CA LEU A 53 10.62 8.90 -24.17
C LEU A 53 9.55 9.80 -23.54
N GLU A 54 8.56 10.23 -24.32
CA GLU A 54 7.45 11.06 -23.83
C GLU A 54 6.60 10.30 -22.79
N MET A 55 6.31 9.02 -23.03
CA MET A 55 5.58 8.18 -22.09
C MET A 55 6.35 7.99 -20.78
N ILE A 56 7.64 7.66 -20.85
CA ILE A 56 8.51 7.50 -19.69
C ILE A 56 8.63 8.82 -18.90
N ALA A 57 8.79 9.95 -19.60
CA ALA A 57 8.87 11.26 -18.96
C ALA A 57 7.55 11.62 -18.23
N LYS A 58 6.40 11.29 -18.82
CA LYS A 58 5.09 11.46 -18.18
C LYS A 58 4.97 10.59 -16.93
N ASP A 59 5.31 9.32 -17.01
CA ASP A 59 5.27 8.39 -15.88
C ASP A 59 6.21 8.83 -14.75
N LEU A 60 7.42 9.30 -15.08
CA LEU A 60 8.35 9.87 -14.11
C LEU A 60 7.73 11.06 -13.38
N ARG A 61 7.16 12.02 -14.11
CA ARG A 61 6.54 13.21 -13.53
C ARG A 61 5.38 12.85 -12.60
N GLU A 62 4.48 11.97 -13.04
CA GLU A 62 3.35 11.54 -12.24
C GLU A 62 3.79 10.83 -10.96
N ASN A 63 4.79 9.95 -11.04
CA ASN A 63 5.28 9.22 -9.87
C ASN A 63 6.11 10.09 -8.93
N LEU A 64 6.83 11.09 -9.44
CA LEU A 64 7.49 12.10 -8.61
C LEU A 64 6.46 12.90 -7.81
N ASN A 65 5.39 13.38 -8.46
CA ASN A 65 4.30 14.08 -7.77
C ASN A 65 3.63 13.19 -6.70
N LYS A 66 3.31 11.93 -7.04
CA LYS A 66 2.75 10.96 -6.08
C LYS A 66 3.67 10.74 -4.88
N LYS A 67 4.98 10.68 -5.11
CA LYS A 67 6.00 10.54 -4.07
C LYS A 67 6.01 11.76 -3.13
N GLU A 68 6.01 12.97 -3.69
CA GLU A 68 5.97 14.21 -2.90
C GLU A 68 4.69 14.32 -2.08
N ASP A 69 3.53 14.08 -2.70
CA ASP A 69 2.23 14.11 -2.03
C ASP A 69 2.13 13.09 -0.89
N ALA A 70 2.59 11.86 -1.14
CA ALA A 70 2.58 10.81 -0.13
C ALA A 70 3.50 11.17 1.05
N GLN A 71 4.68 11.73 0.76
CA GLN A 71 5.63 12.16 1.78
C GLN A 71 5.06 13.31 2.63
N ALA A 72 4.43 14.31 2.00
CA ALA A 72 3.78 15.41 2.71
C ALA A 72 2.65 14.91 3.61
N LYS A 73 1.80 14.00 3.11
CA LYS A 73 0.72 13.39 3.90
C LYS A 73 1.25 12.56 5.07
N ILE A 74 2.35 11.83 4.90
CA ILE A 74 2.97 11.09 6.01
C ILE A 74 3.41 12.06 7.10
N GLN A 75 4.05 13.18 6.74
CA GLN A 75 4.50 14.18 7.71
C GLN A 75 3.31 14.79 8.46
N ASP A 76 2.27 15.20 7.75
CA ASP A 76 1.06 15.76 8.37
C ASP A 76 0.36 14.76 9.31
N LEU A 77 0.20 13.51 8.86
CA LEU A 77 -0.37 12.45 9.68
C LEU A 77 0.48 12.17 10.92
N GLN A 78 1.80 12.11 10.80
CA GLN A 78 2.70 11.80 11.91
C GLN A 78 2.81 12.92 12.94
N PHE A 79 2.93 14.17 12.50
CA PHE A 79 3.23 15.29 13.39
C PHE A 79 1.99 16.10 13.78
N GLY A 80 0.93 16.06 12.98
CA GLY A 80 -0.36 16.67 13.27
C GLY A 80 -1.34 15.65 13.87
N THR A 81 -1.97 14.86 12.99
CA THR A 81 -3.16 14.05 13.34
C THR A 81 -2.86 12.96 14.37
N LEU A 82 -1.79 12.19 14.21
CA LEU A 82 -1.40 11.11 15.12
C LEU A 82 -1.01 11.66 16.50
N LYS A 83 -0.25 12.74 16.53
CA LYS A 83 0.18 13.40 17.78
C LYS A 83 -1.02 13.91 18.58
N ALA A 84 -1.99 14.53 17.91
CA ALA A 84 -3.22 14.98 18.53
C ALA A 84 -4.02 13.82 19.13
N GLU A 85 -4.20 12.73 18.37
CA GLU A 85 -4.93 11.55 18.83
C GLU A 85 -4.24 10.87 20.02
N MET A 86 -2.91 10.72 19.98
CA MET A 86 -2.16 10.17 21.10
C MET A 86 -2.29 11.01 22.38
N THR A 87 -2.37 12.33 22.24
CA THR A 87 -2.58 13.25 23.36
C THR A 87 -3.97 13.06 23.98
N ILE A 88 -5.01 12.96 23.14
CA ILE A 88 -6.40 12.67 23.58
C ILE A 88 -6.46 11.34 24.34
N LEU A 89 -5.78 10.32 23.83
CA LEU A 89 -5.74 8.97 24.40
C LEU A 89 -4.77 8.82 25.59
N LYS A 90 -4.07 9.90 25.99
CA LYS A 90 -3.06 9.92 27.06
C LYS A 90 -1.94 8.88 26.86
N LEU A 91 -1.55 8.66 25.60
CA LEU A 91 -0.48 7.71 25.20
C LEU A 91 0.91 8.37 25.14
N GLY A 92 1.02 9.64 25.54
CA GLY A 92 2.22 10.46 25.38
C GLY A 92 2.28 11.18 24.03
N SER A 93 3.38 11.89 23.77
CA SER A 93 3.56 12.74 22.57
C SER A 93 4.56 12.21 21.53
N GLN A 94 5.17 11.05 21.81
CA GLN A 94 6.25 10.48 21.00
C GLN A 94 5.70 9.56 19.90
N THR A 95 5.29 10.16 18.79
CA THR A 95 4.67 9.44 17.66
C THR A 95 5.61 8.41 17.03
N HIS A 96 6.91 8.70 16.95
CA HIS A 96 7.91 7.75 16.47
C HIS A 96 8.01 6.47 17.33
N ALA A 97 7.85 6.58 18.64
CA ALA A 97 7.90 5.42 19.53
C ALA A 97 6.72 4.48 19.28
N LEU A 98 5.52 5.02 19.10
CA LEU A 98 4.33 4.26 18.74
C LEU A 98 4.51 3.58 17.38
N LEU A 99 4.97 4.32 16.36
CA LEU A 99 5.20 3.75 15.03
C LEU A 99 6.26 2.65 15.05
N ARG A 100 7.31 2.77 15.86
CA ARG A 100 8.30 1.69 16.05
C ARG A 100 7.66 0.44 16.64
N GLN A 101 6.80 0.58 17.65
CA GLN A 101 6.07 -0.56 18.22
C GLN A 101 5.16 -1.22 17.17
N VAL A 102 4.53 -0.43 16.29
CA VAL A 102 3.74 -0.96 15.18
C VAL A 102 4.63 -1.77 14.22
N GLU A 103 5.82 -1.29 13.87
CA GLU A 103 6.77 -2.05 13.05
C GLU A 103 7.23 -3.36 13.72
N ASP A 104 7.44 -3.36 15.04
CA ASP A 104 7.82 -4.57 15.76
C ASP A 104 6.68 -5.60 15.79
N ILE A 105 5.43 -5.15 15.94
CA ILE A 105 4.24 -6.00 15.86
C ILE A 105 4.10 -6.58 14.45
N LYS A 106 4.27 -5.75 13.41
CA LYS A 106 4.27 -6.15 12.01
C LYS A 106 5.29 -7.25 11.73
N LYS A 107 6.54 -7.06 12.15
CA LYS A 107 7.61 -8.04 12.00
C LYS A 107 7.29 -9.37 12.68
N LYS A 108 6.76 -9.35 13.91
CA LYS A 108 6.35 -10.57 14.63
C LYS A 108 5.21 -11.31 13.92
N ALA A 109 4.33 -10.58 13.23
CA ALA A 109 3.24 -11.14 12.46
C ALA A 109 3.64 -11.56 11.03
N GLY A 110 4.87 -11.29 10.59
CA GLY A 110 5.30 -11.52 9.21
C GLY A 110 4.60 -10.60 8.19
N ILE A 111 4.10 -9.46 8.64
CA ILE A 111 3.37 -8.50 7.79
C ILE A 111 4.28 -7.35 7.41
N ASP A 112 4.46 -7.11 6.12
CA ASP A 112 5.29 -6.00 5.61
C ASP A 112 4.53 -4.65 5.61
N ASN A 113 3.24 -4.65 5.27
CA ASN A 113 2.38 -3.47 5.29
C ASN A 113 0.98 -3.81 5.81
N LEU A 114 0.54 -3.11 6.87
CA LEU A 114 -0.75 -3.41 7.52
C LEU A 114 -1.95 -3.08 6.63
N TRP A 115 -1.90 -1.94 5.95
CA TRP A 115 -2.98 -1.50 5.07
C TRP A 115 -3.19 -2.50 3.92
N LYS A 116 -2.09 -2.93 3.28
CA LYS A 116 -2.16 -3.92 2.21
C LYS A 116 -2.69 -5.26 2.72
N HIS A 117 -2.23 -5.72 3.88
CA HIS A 117 -2.72 -6.95 4.48
C HIS A 117 -4.22 -6.90 4.84
N GLU A 118 -4.74 -5.76 5.31
CA GLU A 118 -6.18 -5.59 5.52
C GLU A 118 -6.96 -5.52 4.20
N GLU A 119 -6.41 -4.87 3.18
CA GLU A 119 -7.01 -4.80 1.86
C GLU A 119 -7.07 -6.19 1.20
N ASP A 120 -6.00 -6.96 1.28
CA ASP A 120 -5.92 -8.34 0.77
C ASP A 120 -6.93 -9.24 1.49
N LYS A 121 -7.12 -9.08 2.81
CA LYS A 121 -8.17 -9.79 3.55
C LYS A 121 -9.56 -9.44 3.03
N ARG A 122 -9.83 -8.14 2.85
CA ARG A 122 -11.11 -7.66 2.31
C ARG A 122 -11.38 -8.19 0.90
N LEU A 123 -10.37 -8.17 0.03
CA LEU A 123 -10.44 -8.72 -1.32
C LEU A 123 -10.67 -10.23 -1.30
N ASN A 124 -9.94 -10.97 -0.47
CA ASN A 124 -10.13 -12.41 -0.31
C ASN A 124 -11.54 -12.77 0.20
N GLU A 125 -12.10 -11.99 1.12
CA GLU A 125 -13.49 -12.17 1.54
C GLU A 125 -14.49 -11.84 0.44
N HIS A 126 -14.22 -10.82 -0.37
CA HIS A 126 -15.01 -10.51 -1.56
C HIS A 126 -14.99 -11.68 -2.55
N PHE A 127 -13.81 -12.17 -2.93
CA PHE A 127 -13.66 -13.30 -3.85
C PHE A 127 -14.22 -14.62 -3.34
N LYS A 128 -14.26 -14.85 -2.02
CA LYS A 128 -14.97 -15.99 -1.43
C LYS A 128 -16.49 -15.90 -1.62
N LYS A 129 -17.04 -14.68 -1.62
CA LYS A 129 -18.48 -14.43 -1.81
C LYS A 129 -18.86 -14.32 -3.28
N HIS A 130 -17.92 -13.86 -4.10
CA HIS A 130 -18.05 -13.63 -5.53
C HIS A 130 -16.98 -14.43 -6.29
N PRO A 131 -17.05 -15.78 -6.27
CA PRO A 131 -16.11 -16.59 -7.02
C PRO A 131 -16.10 -16.23 -8.51
N GLU A 132 -17.23 -15.76 -9.06
CA GLU A 132 -17.40 -15.28 -10.44
C GLU A 132 -16.38 -14.20 -10.87
N ASP A 133 -15.88 -13.40 -9.93
CA ASP A 133 -14.92 -12.34 -10.17
C ASP A 133 -13.47 -12.86 -10.27
N VAL A 134 -13.26 -14.15 -10.01
CA VAL A 134 -11.93 -14.78 -10.01
C VAL A 134 -11.72 -15.56 -11.30
N GLY A 135 -10.71 -15.15 -12.08
CA GLY A 135 -10.24 -15.94 -13.22
C GLY A 135 -9.27 -17.04 -12.81
N THR A 136 -9.45 -18.22 -13.40
CA THR A 136 -8.52 -19.34 -13.29
C THR A 136 -7.52 -19.26 -14.43
N LEU A 137 -6.25 -19.20 -14.08
CA LEU A 137 -5.15 -19.26 -15.02
C LEU A 137 -4.69 -20.72 -15.18
N HIS A 138 -4.87 -21.27 -16.36
CA HIS A 138 -4.38 -22.58 -16.75
C HIS A 138 -3.06 -22.43 -17.51
N ILE A 139 -2.00 -23.04 -16.99
CA ILE A 139 -0.68 -23.05 -17.61
C ILE A 139 -0.34 -24.50 -17.94
N THR A 140 -0.04 -24.77 -19.21
CA THR A 140 0.53 -26.04 -19.69
C THR A 140 1.90 -25.77 -20.30
N GLU A 141 2.69 -26.81 -20.58
CA GLU A 141 4.00 -26.67 -21.25
C GLU A 141 3.92 -25.89 -22.57
N ASN A 142 2.77 -25.95 -23.27
CA ASN A 142 2.62 -25.39 -24.61
C ASN A 142 1.57 -24.27 -24.71
N SER A 143 0.88 -23.90 -23.62
CA SER A 143 -0.15 -22.86 -23.65
C SER A 143 -0.45 -22.22 -22.29
N MET A 144 -0.94 -21.00 -22.35
CA MET A 144 -1.46 -20.23 -21.21
C MET A 144 -2.88 -19.79 -21.56
N THR A 145 -3.88 -20.28 -20.81
CA THR A 145 -5.29 -19.90 -21.01
C THR A 145 -5.87 -19.35 -19.72
N PHE A 146 -6.65 -18.26 -19.84
CA PHE A 146 -7.27 -17.60 -18.70
C PHE A 146 -8.79 -17.65 -18.83
N ASP A 147 -9.45 -18.26 -17.86
CA ASP A 147 -10.89 -18.47 -17.84
C ASP A 147 -11.50 -17.80 -16.62
N PHE A 148 -12.41 -16.84 -16.81
CA PHE A 148 -13.26 -16.39 -15.71
C PHE A 148 -14.20 -17.53 -15.31
N SER A 149 -14.35 -17.76 -14.00
CA SER A 149 -15.29 -18.76 -13.50
C SER A 149 -16.70 -18.47 -14.04
N LYS A 150 -17.13 -19.30 -14.99
CA LYS A 150 -18.45 -19.19 -15.61
C LYS A 150 -19.50 -19.50 -14.54
N ASN A 151 -20.43 -18.57 -14.34
CA ASN A 151 -21.66 -18.83 -13.57
C ASN A 151 -22.27 -20.16 -14.03
N LYS A 152 -22.41 -21.12 -13.11
CA LYS A 152 -23.40 -22.19 -13.28
C LYS A 152 -24.78 -21.56 -13.03
N LYS A 153 -25.33 -21.04 -14.13
CA LYS A 153 -26.70 -20.53 -14.37
C LYS A 153 -27.09 -19.25 -13.66
#